data_AF-A0A2E1U5S6-F1
#
_entry.id   AF-A0A2E1U5S6-F1
#
_cell.length_a   1.000
_cell.length_b   1.000
_cell.length_c   1.000
_cell.angle_alpha   90.00
_cell.angle_beta   90.00
_cell.angle_gamma   90.00
#
_symmetry.space_group_name_H-M   'P 1'
#
loop_
_entity.id
_entity.type
_entity.pdbx_description
1 polymer ?
#
loop_
_entity_poly.entity_id
_entity_poly.type
_entity_poly.pdbx_seq_one_letter_code
_entity_poly.pdbx_strand_id
1 'polypeptide(L)'
;MTSINHFKQNRPVHLARRDAYFEAAVDALKKGAHPSNAVLEEACYTEVLFLLRVARLHARFSVRSPHVSEADEQFARFVDLLTGSVKAILSMLDLRKLILKDRSFSFLGSNQATIGLQAEEYQRRAIELVQALLSTLALAEDSFASLKQENAASLDEGGRKRYSRAQAHVAELMERDQHRYAIAPSLGRIQLD
;
A
#
# COMPACT_ATOMS: atom_id res chain seq x y z
N MET A 1 9.98 39.73 -3.18
CA MET A 1 9.24 38.68 -2.46
C MET A 1 9.37 37.38 -3.24
N THR A 2 10.24 36.47 -2.82
CA THR A 2 10.38 35.14 -3.44
C THR A 2 9.10 34.34 -3.18
N SER A 3 8.41 33.91 -4.24
CA SER A 3 7.17 33.13 -4.12
C SER A 3 7.43 31.86 -3.31
N ILE A 4 6.63 31.63 -2.27
CA ILE A 4 6.71 30.43 -1.45
C ILE A 4 6.43 29.22 -2.34
N ASN A 5 7.44 28.36 -2.54
CA ASN A 5 7.21 27.07 -3.19
C ASN A 5 6.53 26.13 -2.18
N HIS A 6 5.19 26.09 -2.22
CA HIS A 6 4.37 25.25 -1.34
C HIS A 6 4.74 23.76 -1.41
N PHE A 7 5.26 23.27 -2.53
CA PHE A 7 5.74 21.88 -2.66
C PHE A 7 6.98 21.64 -1.79
N LYS A 8 7.94 22.58 -1.75
CA LYS A 8 9.14 22.47 -0.92
C LYS A 8 8.82 22.54 0.58
N GLN A 9 7.88 23.39 0.99
CA GLN A 9 7.48 23.49 2.40
C GLN A 9 6.79 22.22 2.93
N ASN A 10 5.97 21.58 2.08
CA ASN A 10 5.16 20.42 2.46
C ASN A 10 5.85 19.06 2.22
N ARG A 11 6.96 19.01 1.46
CA ARG A 11 7.73 17.77 1.24
C ARG A 11 7.97 16.96 2.52
N PRO A 12 8.40 17.54 3.66
CA PRO A 12 8.62 16.78 4.89
C PRO A 12 7.35 16.08 5.40
N VAL A 13 6.18 16.72 5.24
CA VAL A 13 4.89 16.17 5.65
C VAL A 13 4.48 15.02 4.71
N HIS A 14 4.71 15.18 3.41
CA HIS A 14 4.43 14.10 2.45
C HIS A 14 5.37 12.91 2.66
N LEU A 15 6.65 13.13 2.92
CA LEU A 15 7.58 12.04 3.27
C LEU A 15 7.14 11.30 4.53
N ALA A 16 6.83 12.03 5.61
CA ALA A 16 6.38 11.42 6.87
C ALA A 16 5.12 10.57 6.71
N ARG A 17 4.13 11.07 5.96
CA ARG A 17 2.92 10.31 5.67
C ARG A 17 3.20 9.11 4.76
N ARG A 18 3.98 9.30 3.69
CA ARG A 18 4.41 8.19 2.81
C ARG A 18 5.00 7.05 3.62
N ASP A 19 5.97 7.36 4.46
CA ASP A 19 6.72 6.37 5.23
C ASP A 19 5.79 5.67 6.24
N ALA A 20 5.02 6.42 7.02
CA ALA A 20 4.14 5.86 8.04
C ALA A 20 3.05 4.94 7.46
N TYR A 21 2.40 5.35 6.36
CA TYR A 21 1.38 4.52 5.70
C TYR A 21 1.98 3.29 5.01
N PHE A 22 3.19 3.40 4.45
CA PHE A 22 3.89 2.27 3.85
C PHE A 22 4.29 1.24 4.91
N GLU A 23 4.88 1.68 6.03
CA GLU A 23 5.26 0.81 7.15
C GLU A 23 4.04 0.11 7.75
N ALA A 24 2.93 0.85 7.96
CA ALA A 24 1.68 0.26 8.41
C ALA A 24 1.14 -0.79 7.42
N ALA A 25 1.26 -0.56 6.11
CA ALA A 25 0.85 -1.53 5.09
C ALA A 25 1.69 -2.81 5.15
N VAL A 26 3.00 -2.69 5.33
CA VAL A 26 3.92 -3.82 5.47
C VAL A 26 3.60 -4.62 6.73
N ASP A 27 3.38 -3.95 7.86
CA ASP A 27 3.01 -4.61 9.11
C ASP A 27 1.67 -5.32 9.03
N ALA A 28 0.65 -4.68 8.46
CA ALA A 28 -0.66 -5.29 8.22
C ALA A 28 -0.56 -6.51 7.30
N LEU A 29 0.26 -6.44 6.25
CA LEU A 29 0.51 -7.56 5.35
C LEU A 29 1.20 -8.73 6.07
N LYS A 30 2.26 -8.47 6.83
CA LYS A 30 2.98 -9.49 7.62
C LYS A 30 2.05 -10.19 8.61
N LYS A 31 1.18 -9.42 9.30
CA LYS A 31 0.16 -9.97 10.21
C LYS A 31 -0.89 -10.81 9.47
N GLY A 32 -1.39 -10.33 8.33
CA GLY A 32 -2.39 -11.04 7.52
C GLY A 32 -1.87 -12.34 6.90
N ALA A 33 -0.58 -12.40 6.62
CA ALA A 33 0.11 -13.55 6.03
C ALA A 33 0.61 -14.58 7.06
N HIS A 34 0.26 -14.43 8.35
CA HIS A 34 0.76 -15.30 9.40
C HIS A 34 0.42 -16.79 9.12
N PRO A 35 1.35 -17.74 9.32
CA PRO A 35 1.14 -19.15 8.95
C PRO A 35 -0.06 -19.84 9.60
N SER A 36 -0.56 -19.31 10.73
CA SER A 36 -1.79 -19.78 11.36
C SER A 36 -3.05 -19.48 10.55
N ASN A 37 -2.97 -18.54 9.60
CA ASN A 37 -4.10 -18.11 8.78
C ASN A 37 -4.23 -19.05 7.59
N ALA A 38 -4.87 -20.20 7.80
CA ALA A 38 -5.21 -21.14 6.73
C ALA A 38 -6.13 -20.49 5.67
N VAL A 39 -6.88 -19.47 6.09
CA VAL A 39 -7.78 -18.69 5.25
C VAL A 39 -7.41 -17.21 5.32
N LEU A 40 -7.26 -16.59 4.16
CA LEU A 40 -6.96 -15.17 4.03
C LEU A 40 -8.25 -14.36 4.19
N GLU A 41 -8.17 -13.29 4.99
CA GLU A 41 -9.29 -12.41 5.27
C GLU A 41 -9.28 -11.18 4.33
N GLU A 42 -10.36 -11.04 3.55
CA GLU A 42 -10.56 -9.93 2.60
C GLU A 42 -10.39 -8.54 3.25
N ALA A 43 -10.86 -8.38 4.49
CA ALA A 43 -10.77 -7.13 5.23
C ALA A 43 -9.32 -6.68 5.47
N CYS A 44 -8.43 -7.63 5.77
CA CYS A 44 -7.00 -7.36 5.96
C CYS A 44 -6.35 -6.80 4.69
N TYR A 45 -6.59 -7.44 3.54
CA TYR A 45 -6.00 -7.01 2.26
C TYR A 45 -6.66 -5.73 1.71
N THR A 46 -7.92 -5.48 2.07
CA THR A 46 -8.59 -4.21 1.80
C THR A 46 -7.91 -3.06 2.55
N GLU A 47 -7.53 -3.28 3.80
CA GLU A 47 -6.78 -2.32 4.61
C GLU A 47 -5.37 -2.10 4.05
N VAL A 48 -4.63 -3.16 3.73
CA VAL A 48 -3.32 -3.05 3.07
C VAL A 48 -3.42 -2.23 1.78
N LEU A 49 -4.44 -2.49 0.96
CA LEU A 49 -4.66 -1.74 -0.28
C LEU A 49 -4.92 -0.25 -0.01
N PHE A 50 -5.70 0.09 1.01
CA PHE A 50 -5.93 1.48 1.40
C PHE A 50 -4.61 2.15 1.81
N LEU A 51 -3.85 1.54 2.70
CA LEU A 51 -2.58 2.07 3.21
C LEU A 51 -1.57 2.31 2.08
N LEU A 52 -1.42 1.35 1.15
CA LEU A 52 -0.54 1.50 -0.02
C LEU A 52 -0.99 2.63 -0.96
N ARG A 53 -2.30 2.80 -1.16
CA ARG A 53 -2.83 3.91 -1.97
C ARG A 53 -2.52 5.27 -1.36
N VAL A 54 -2.63 5.40 -0.04
CA VAL A 54 -2.25 6.62 0.67
C VAL A 54 -0.75 6.86 0.59
N ALA A 55 0.07 5.82 0.83
CA ALA A 55 1.52 5.91 0.70
C ALA A 55 1.94 6.37 -0.70
N ARG A 56 1.34 5.80 -1.75
CA ARG A 56 1.56 6.19 -3.15
C ARG A 56 1.20 7.65 -3.40
N LEU A 57 0.04 8.11 -2.90
CA LEU A 57 -0.38 9.50 -3.05
C LEU A 57 0.68 10.45 -2.49
N HIS A 58 1.17 10.16 -1.29
CA HIS A 58 2.18 10.97 -0.63
C HIS A 58 3.57 10.87 -1.29
N ALA A 59 3.96 9.69 -1.80
CA ALA A 59 5.17 9.52 -2.60
C ALA A 59 5.17 10.41 -3.85
N ARG A 60 4.03 10.52 -4.54
CA ARG A 60 3.92 11.38 -5.73
C ARG A 60 4.06 12.87 -5.39
N PHE A 61 3.53 13.31 -4.25
CA PHE A 61 3.69 14.70 -3.82
C PHE A 61 5.12 15.01 -3.35
N SER A 62 5.83 14.05 -2.74
CA SER A 62 7.24 14.27 -2.37
C SER A 62 8.15 14.40 -3.59
N VAL A 63 7.85 13.68 -4.68
CA VAL A 63 8.57 13.72 -5.98
C VAL A 63 8.33 15.02 -6.75
N ARG A 64 7.31 15.84 -6.44
CA ARG A 64 7.09 17.13 -7.14
C ARG A 64 7.95 18.29 -6.61
N SER A 65 8.92 18.00 -5.73
CA SER A 65 9.79 19.00 -5.12
C SER A 65 11.11 19.13 -5.89
N PRO A 66 11.75 20.31 -5.99
CA PRO A 66 12.95 20.54 -6.81
C PRO A 66 14.22 19.76 -6.39
N HIS A 67 14.15 18.89 -5.38
CA HIS A 67 15.24 18.05 -4.89
C HIS A 67 14.89 16.56 -5.04
N VAL A 68 14.26 16.17 -6.15
CA VAL A 68 13.89 14.78 -6.43
C VAL A 68 15.14 13.91 -6.52
N SER A 69 15.18 12.83 -5.74
CA SER A 69 16.11 11.74 -5.96
C SER A 69 15.48 10.71 -6.89
N GLU A 70 16.25 10.13 -7.80
CA GLU A 70 15.81 9.00 -8.63
C GLU A 70 15.22 7.86 -7.77
N ALA A 71 15.76 7.67 -6.56
CA ALA A 71 15.27 6.70 -5.61
C ALA A 71 13.83 6.99 -5.10
N ASP A 72 13.43 8.26 -4.97
CA ASP A 72 12.04 8.61 -4.61
C ASP A 72 11.06 8.22 -5.73
N GLU A 73 11.46 8.36 -7.00
CA GLU A 73 10.65 7.93 -8.15
C GLU A 73 10.55 6.41 -8.25
N GLN A 74 11.68 5.72 -8.10
CA GLN A 74 11.73 4.26 -8.09
C GLN A 74 10.86 3.70 -6.96
N PHE A 75 10.90 4.31 -5.77
CA PHE A 75 10.02 3.95 -4.66
C PHE A 75 8.54 4.20 -4.97
N ALA A 76 8.19 5.33 -5.59
CA ALA A 76 6.81 5.60 -5.99
C ALA A 76 6.28 4.56 -6.99
N ARG A 77 7.11 4.13 -7.95
CA ARG A 77 6.80 3.03 -8.89
C ARG A 77 6.65 1.71 -8.15
N PHE A 78 7.55 1.43 -7.21
CA PHE A 78 7.50 0.22 -6.39
C PHE A 78 6.18 0.11 -5.61
N VAL A 79 5.75 1.16 -4.90
CA VAL A 79 4.47 1.16 -4.16
C VAL A 79 3.27 0.95 -5.10
N ASP A 80 3.33 1.43 -6.34
CA ASP A 80 2.27 1.18 -7.33
C ASP A 80 2.20 -0.30 -7.75
N LEU A 81 3.35 -0.94 -7.93
CA LEU A 81 3.41 -2.38 -8.21
C LEU A 81 2.84 -3.20 -7.05
N LEU A 82 3.21 -2.89 -5.80
CA LEU A 82 2.65 -3.55 -4.62
C LEU A 82 1.12 -3.38 -4.56
N THR A 83 0.62 -2.18 -4.87
CA THR A 83 -0.82 -1.89 -4.95
C THR A 83 -1.49 -2.80 -5.99
N GLY A 84 -0.84 -3.05 -7.13
CA GLY A 84 -1.29 -3.98 -8.16
C GLY A 84 -1.38 -5.42 -7.64
N SER A 85 -0.33 -5.90 -6.96
CA SER A 85 -0.29 -7.25 -6.37
C SER A 85 -1.40 -7.45 -5.33
N VAL A 86 -1.65 -6.46 -4.47
CA VAL A 86 -2.75 -6.55 -3.48
C VAL A 86 -4.13 -6.59 -4.15
N LYS A 87 -4.34 -5.85 -5.24
CA LYS A 87 -5.57 -5.98 -6.03
C LYS A 87 -5.74 -7.39 -6.60
N ALA A 88 -4.67 -8.01 -7.08
CA ALA A 88 -4.71 -9.38 -7.59
C ALA A 88 -5.10 -10.38 -6.47
N ILE A 89 -4.56 -10.21 -5.26
CA ILE A 89 -4.94 -11.00 -4.08
C ILE A 89 -6.44 -10.83 -3.81
N LEU A 90 -6.95 -9.60 -3.74
CA LEU A 90 -8.37 -9.33 -3.51
C LEU A 90 -9.26 -9.94 -4.59
N SER A 91 -8.86 -9.87 -5.86
CA SER A 91 -9.60 -10.52 -6.95
C SER A 91 -9.71 -12.04 -6.76
N MET A 92 -8.66 -12.71 -6.25
CA MET A 92 -8.74 -14.15 -5.95
C MET A 92 -9.72 -14.43 -4.80
N LEU A 93 -9.72 -13.60 -3.76
CA LEU A 93 -10.64 -13.73 -2.63
C LEU A 93 -12.10 -13.47 -3.05
N ASP A 94 -12.33 -12.50 -3.93
CA ASP A 94 -13.64 -12.20 -4.50
C ASP A 94 -14.16 -13.38 -5.35
N LEU A 95 -13.31 -13.97 -6.20
CA LEU A 95 -13.66 -15.15 -6.99
C LEU A 95 -14.04 -16.34 -6.10
N ARG A 96 -13.27 -16.59 -5.04
CA ARG A 96 -13.59 -17.60 -4.03
C ARG A 96 -14.97 -17.36 -3.40
N LYS A 97 -15.24 -16.11 -2.99
CA LYS A 97 -16.51 -15.72 -2.36
C LYS A 97 -17.69 -15.89 -3.32
N LEU A 98 -17.55 -15.50 -4.59
CA LEU A 98 -18.57 -15.67 -5.62
C LEU A 98 -18.92 -17.14 -5.83
N ILE A 99 -17.90 -18.01 -5.89
CA ILE A 99 -18.09 -19.47 -6.04
C ILE A 99 -18.84 -20.07 -4.86
N LEU A 100 -18.47 -19.68 -3.64
CA LEU A 100 -19.07 -20.21 -2.43
C LEU A 100 -20.48 -19.67 -2.16
N LYS A 101 -20.78 -18.40 -2.51
CA LYS A 101 -22.06 -17.76 -2.19
C LYS A 101 -23.11 -17.88 -3.28
N ASP A 102 -22.76 -17.66 -4.54
CA ASP A 102 -23.77 -17.40 -5.57
C ASP A 102 -24.00 -18.58 -6.53
N ARG A 103 -23.21 -19.66 -6.47
CA ARG A 103 -23.14 -20.66 -7.57
C ARG A 103 -23.03 -19.97 -8.95
N SER A 104 -22.50 -18.73 -8.99
CA SER A 104 -22.72 -17.71 -10.03
C SER A 104 -22.06 -18.04 -11.35
N PHE A 105 -21.21 -19.06 -11.38
CA PHE A 105 -20.66 -19.63 -12.61
C PHE A 105 -21.55 -20.72 -13.19
N SER A 106 -22.84 -20.77 -12.85
CA SER A 106 -23.82 -21.63 -13.52
C SER A 106 -23.83 -21.41 -15.04
N PHE A 107 -23.59 -20.17 -15.49
CA PHE A 107 -23.41 -19.86 -16.91
C PHE A 107 -22.15 -20.47 -17.55
N LEU A 108 -21.11 -20.77 -16.77
CA LEU A 108 -19.90 -21.46 -17.23
C LEU A 108 -20.06 -22.99 -17.23
N GLY A 109 -21.26 -23.52 -16.92
CA GLY A 109 -21.49 -24.96 -16.86
C GLY A 109 -20.78 -25.64 -15.69
N SER A 110 -20.53 -24.91 -14.60
CA SER A 110 -19.79 -25.43 -13.45
C SER A 110 -20.51 -26.62 -12.77
N ASN A 111 -19.78 -27.73 -12.63
CA ASN A 111 -20.25 -28.90 -11.90
C ASN A 111 -20.28 -28.58 -10.38
N GLN A 112 -21.43 -28.76 -9.73
CA GLN A 112 -21.57 -28.53 -8.29
C GLN A 112 -20.56 -29.35 -7.46
N ALA A 113 -20.09 -30.49 -7.98
CA ALA A 113 -19.08 -31.33 -7.34
C ALA A 113 -17.68 -30.69 -7.27
N THR A 114 -17.36 -29.71 -8.12
CA THR A 114 -16.01 -29.11 -8.21
C THR A 114 -15.91 -27.72 -7.58
N ILE A 115 -17.02 -27.16 -7.07
CA ILE A 115 -17.08 -25.81 -6.47
C ILE A 115 -16.10 -25.66 -5.31
N GLY A 116 -16.05 -26.66 -4.41
CA GLY A 116 -15.12 -26.64 -3.27
C GLY A 116 -13.66 -26.59 -3.70
N LEU A 117 -13.28 -27.45 -4.67
CA LEU A 117 -11.92 -27.49 -5.21
C LEU A 117 -11.51 -26.19 -5.89
N GLN A 118 -12.44 -25.53 -6.61
CA GLN A 118 -12.17 -24.24 -7.23
C GLN A 118 -11.97 -23.15 -6.17
N ALA A 119 -12.81 -23.12 -5.13
CA ALA A 119 -12.67 -22.17 -4.03
C ALA A 119 -11.32 -22.34 -3.28
N GLU A 120 -10.88 -23.59 -3.08
CA GLU A 120 -9.57 -23.91 -2.52
C GLU A 120 -8.42 -23.46 -3.45
N GLU A 121 -8.56 -23.64 -4.77
CA GLU A 121 -7.56 -23.16 -5.73
C GLU A 121 -7.39 -21.64 -5.67
N TYR A 122 -8.48 -20.87 -5.65
CA TYR A 122 -8.38 -19.41 -5.49
C TYR A 122 -7.75 -19.00 -4.16
N GLN A 123 -8.06 -19.72 -3.08
CA GLN A 123 -7.42 -19.50 -1.78
C GLN A 123 -5.91 -19.74 -1.86
N ARG A 124 -5.50 -20.85 -2.48
CA ARG A 124 -4.09 -21.20 -2.68
C ARG A 124 -3.35 -20.16 -3.52
N ARG A 125 -3.94 -19.71 -4.63
CA ARG A 125 -3.36 -18.65 -5.48
C ARG A 125 -3.23 -17.33 -4.73
N ALA A 126 -4.21 -16.96 -3.91
CA ALA A 126 -4.11 -15.78 -3.07
C ALA A 126 -2.91 -15.89 -2.10
N ILE A 127 -2.70 -17.06 -1.48
CA ILE A 127 -1.55 -17.31 -0.59
C ILE A 127 -0.22 -17.22 -1.35
N GLU A 128 -0.11 -17.84 -2.53
CA GLU A 128 1.09 -17.78 -3.38
C GLU A 128 1.44 -16.32 -3.73
N LEU A 129 0.44 -15.49 -4.07
CA LEU A 129 0.62 -14.07 -4.35
C LEU A 129 1.11 -13.29 -3.12
N VAL A 130 0.57 -13.59 -1.94
CA VAL A 130 1.00 -12.97 -0.67
C VAL A 130 2.45 -13.31 -0.37
N GLN A 131 2.87 -14.56 -0.55
CA GLN A 131 4.25 -14.98 -0.35
C GLN A 131 5.20 -14.29 -1.33
N ALA A 132 4.83 -14.21 -2.61
CA ALA A 132 5.61 -13.47 -3.60
C ALA A 132 5.74 -11.98 -3.23
N LEU A 133 4.66 -11.37 -2.72
CA LEU A 133 4.66 -9.98 -2.27
C LEU A 133 5.60 -9.76 -1.08
N LEU A 134 5.57 -10.65 -0.08
CA LEU A 134 6.47 -10.59 1.07
C LEU A 134 7.94 -10.75 0.68
N SER A 135 8.25 -11.70 -0.21
CA SER A 135 9.61 -11.87 -0.73
C SER A 135 10.09 -10.61 -1.46
N THR A 136 9.21 -9.98 -2.24
CA THR A 136 9.52 -8.72 -2.92
C THR A 136 9.79 -7.58 -1.92
N LEU A 137 9.01 -7.50 -0.84
CA LEU A 137 9.21 -6.51 0.23
C LEU A 137 10.52 -6.72 0.98
N ALA A 138 10.91 -7.96 1.26
CA ALA A 138 12.17 -8.28 1.92
C ALA A 138 13.38 -7.77 1.13
N LEU A 139 13.34 -7.86 -0.21
CA LEU A 139 14.38 -7.31 -1.08
C LEU A 139 14.46 -5.77 -1.07
N ALA A 140 13.37 -5.10 -0.68
CA ALA A 140 13.25 -3.64 -0.70
C ALA A 140 13.46 -2.98 0.67
N GLU A 141 13.60 -3.76 1.75
CA GLU A 141 13.66 -3.25 3.13
C GLU A 141 14.86 -2.34 3.37
N ASP A 142 16.06 -2.79 2.99
CA ASP A 142 17.30 -2.01 3.13
C ASP A 142 17.30 -0.76 2.23
N SER A 143 16.77 -0.90 1.02
CA SER A 143 16.63 0.21 0.06
C SER A 143 15.68 1.28 0.60
N PHE A 144 14.57 0.87 1.21
CA PHE A 144 13.63 1.79 1.84
C PHE A 144 14.23 2.48 3.08
N ALA A 145 14.93 1.73 3.93
CA ALA A 145 15.61 2.29 5.10
C ALA A 145 16.65 3.34 4.70
N SER A 146 17.45 3.04 3.68
CA SER A 146 18.44 3.96 3.10
C SER A 146 17.77 5.22 2.53
N LEU A 147 16.68 5.05 1.76
CA LEU A 147 15.90 6.17 1.23
C LEU A 147 15.33 7.07 2.32
N LYS A 148 14.88 6.51 3.45
CA LYS A 148 14.42 7.31 4.60
C LYS A 148 15.55 8.12 5.22
N GLN A 149 16.73 7.53 5.38
CA GLN A 149 17.89 8.21 5.95
C GLN A 149 18.36 9.35 5.04
N GLU A 150 18.48 9.12 3.74
CA GLU A 150 18.82 10.15 2.75
C GLU A 150 17.80 11.28 2.77
N ASN A 151 16.51 10.93 2.79
CA ASN A 151 15.44 11.91 2.87
C ASN A 151 15.52 12.74 4.15
N ALA A 152 15.75 12.13 5.31
CA ALA A 152 15.90 12.84 6.58
C ALA A 152 17.14 13.76 6.61
N ALA A 153 18.26 13.32 6.03
CA ALA A 153 19.49 14.10 5.92
C ALA A 153 19.30 15.33 5.01
N SER A 154 18.44 15.22 3.99
CA SER A 154 18.12 16.34 3.07
C SER A 154 17.28 17.45 3.70
N LEU A 155 16.67 17.22 4.89
CA LEU A 155 15.80 18.19 5.55
C LEU A 155 16.60 19.16 6.42
N ASP A 156 16.20 20.43 6.42
CA ASP A 156 16.63 21.41 7.41
C ASP A 156 15.98 21.14 8.78
N GLU A 157 16.39 21.87 9.83
CA GLU A 157 15.84 21.68 11.18
C GLU A 157 14.31 21.85 11.22
N GLY A 158 13.80 22.87 10.52
CA GLY A 158 12.35 23.11 10.42
C GLY A 158 11.63 21.96 9.71
N GLY A 159 12.21 21.41 8.64
CA GLY A 159 11.72 20.26 7.91
C GLY A 159 11.69 19.00 8.76
N ARG A 160 12.77 18.72 9.52
CA ARG A 160 12.82 17.60 10.48
C ARG A 160 11.70 17.70 11.52
N LYS A 161 11.49 18.88 12.11
CA LYS A 161 10.37 19.11 13.06
C LYS A 161 9.01 18.84 12.42
N ARG A 162 8.79 19.30 11.18
CA ARG A 162 7.53 19.04 10.44
C ARG A 162 7.35 17.55 10.12
N TYR A 163 8.41 16.86 9.72
CA TYR A 163 8.40 15.42 9.46
C TYR A 163 7.99 14.64 10.72
N SER A 164 8.69 14.84 11.84
CA SER A 164 8.42 14.12 13.08
C SER A 164 7.01 14.40 13.60
N ARG A 165 6.54 15.65 13.55
CA ARG A 165 5.17 15.99 13.95
C ARG A 165 4.12 15.31 13.06
N ALA A 166 4.34 15.28 11.75
CA ALA A 166 3.41 14.62 10.83
C ALA A 166 3.40 13.10 11.04
N GLN A 167 4.56 12.48 11.29
CA GLN A 167 4.67 11.05 11.58
C GLN A 167 3.94 10.70 12.88
N ALA A 168 4.18 11.44 13.96
CA ALA A 168 3.49 11.25 15.24
C ALA A 168 1.97 11.40 15.11
N HIS A 169 1.51 12.37 14.32
CA HIS A 169 0.09 12.56 14.08
C HIS A 169 -0.54 11.38 13.30
N VAL A 170 0.16 10.81 12.31
CA VAL A 170 -0.34 9.60 11.64
C VAL A 170 -0.41 8.43 12.62
N ALA A 171 0.59 8.25 13.48
CA ALA A 171 0.57 7.20 14.51
C ALA A 171 -0.66 7.36 15.44
N GLU A 172 -0.94 8.57 15.93
CA GLU A 172 -2.13 8.86 16.74
C GLU A 172 -3.45 8.54 16.00
N LEU A 173 -3.53 8.83 14.70
CA LEU A 173 -4.70 8.48 13.89
C LEU A 173 -4.86 6.97 13.73
N MET A 174 -3.76 6.24 13.55
CA MET A 174 -3.76 4.77 13.44
C MET A 174 -4.20 4.12 14.75
N GLU A 175 -3.71 4.61 15.89
CA GLU A 175 -4.10 4.11 17.23
C GLU A 175 -5.60 4.31 17.52
N ARG A 176 -6.23 5.31 16.89
CA ARG A 176 -7.64 5.64 17.05
C ARG A 176 -8.55 5.07 15.94
N ASP A 177 -8.01 4.30 15.00
CA ASP A 177 -8.72 3.85 13.78
C ASP A 177 -9.34 5.00 12.95
N GLN A 178 -8.71 6.19 12.99
CA GLN A 178 -9.15 7.42 12.31
C GLN A 178 -8.25 7.80 11.12
N HIS A 179 -7.35 6.92 10.71
CA HIS A 179 -6.43 7.12 9.57
C HIS A 179 -7.13 7.01 8.21
N ARG A 180 -8.36 6.49 8.17
CA ARG A 180 -9.13 6.39 6.93
C ARG A 180 -9.74 7.74 6.54
N TYR A 181 -9.44 8.19 5.32
CA TYR A 181 -10.06 9.37 4.72
C TYR A 181 -10.36 9.12 3.24
N ALA A 182 -11.34 9.87 2.72
CA ALA A 182 -11.72 9.78 1.32
C ALA A 182 -10.54 10.21 0.42
N ILE A 183 -9.99 9.25 -0.33
CA ILE A 183 -9.05 9.55 -1.41
C ILE A 183 -9.88 9.96 -2.61
N ALA A 184 -9.80 11.23 -3.03
CA ALA A 184 -10.55 11.70 -4.19
C ALA A 184 -10.30 10.78 -5.41
N PRO A 185 -11.33 10.36 -6.15
CA PRO A 185 -11.18 9.43 -7.29
C PRO A 185 -10.19 9.93 -8.35
N SER A 186 -10.09 11.25 -8.52
CA SER A 186 -9.14 11.93 -9.41
C SER A 186 -7.67 11.69 -9.03
N LEU A 187 -7.36 11.46 -7.75
CA LEU A 187 -6.01 11.20 -7.27
C LEU A 187 -5.59 9.72 -7.45
N GLY A 188 -6.56 8.82 -7.61
CA GLY A 188 -6.33 7.40 -7.92
C GLY A 188 -6.21 7.08 -9.41
N ARG A 189 -6.56 8.02 -10.29
CA ARG A 189 -6.61 7.87 -11.77
C ARG A 189 -5.67 8.80 -12.54
N ILE A 190 -4.67 9.42 -11.91
CA ILE A 190 -3.69 10.20 -12.67
C ILE A 190 -2.79 9.21 -13.42
N GLN A 191 -3.25 8.81 -14.62
CA GLN A 191 -2.46 8.23 -15.70
C GLN A 191 -1.25 9.13 -15.94
N LEU A 192 -0.09 8.50 -16.14
CA LEU A 192 1.05 9.15 -16.74
C LEU A 192 0.70 9.28 -18.22
N ASP A 193 0.66 10.52 -18.72
CA ASP A 193 0.96 10.77 -20.14
C ASP A 193 2.47 10.54 -20.34
#